data_AF-A0AA88ABK2-F1
#
_entry.id   AF-A0AA88ABK2-F1
#
_cell.length_a   1.000
_cell.length_b   1.000
_cell.length_c   1.000
_cell.angle_alpha   90.00
_cell.angle_beta   90.00
_cell.angle_gamma   90.00
#
_symmetry.space_group_name_H-M   'P 1'
#
loop_
_entity.id
_entity.type
_entity.pdbx_description
1 polymer ?
#
loop_
_entity_poly.entity_id
_entity_poly.type
_entity_poly.pdbx_seq_one_letter_code
_entity_poly.pdbx_strand_id
1 'polypeptide(L)'
;MVICCCSPGSEEALQFYFNWINKGTKKMHPPLTLHKHPMCAEIIEQFQKCHSDHPIAKFFGECTDLKIKLDRCFRQEKALKRKANFEQSKKLKERLQAIRKETAETTEENFAQA
;
A
#
# COMPACT_ATOMS: atom_id res chain seq x y z
N MET A 1 -14.19 -2.41 -24.20
CA MET A 1 -13.69 -3.38 -23.21
C MET A 1 -12.45 -4.04 -23.80
N VAL A 2 -11.30 -3.37 -23.71
CA VAL A 2 -10.04 -3.90 -24.25
C VAL A 2 -9.20 -4.31 -23.04
N ILE A 3 -9.36 -5.56 -22.61
CA ILE A 3 -8.40 -6.18 -21.71
C ILE A 3 -7.22 -6.59 -22.59
N CYS A 4 -6.15 -5.82 -22.50
CA CYS A 4 -4.85 -6.20 -23.04
C CYS A 4 -4.32 -7.34 -22.14
N CYS A 5 -4.48 -8.60 -22.57
CA CYS A 5 -3.81 -9.73 -21.94
C CYS A 5 -2.35 -9.75 -22.44
N CYS A 6 -1.43 -9.13 -21.71
CA CYS A 6 -0.02 -9.52 -21.80
C CYS A 6 0.11 -10.90 -21.17
N SER A 7 0.40 -11.93 -21.96
CA SER A 7 0.78 -13.25 -21.45
C SER A 7 2.22 -13.19 -20.96
N PRO A 8 2.52 -13.47 -19.68
CA PRO A 8 3.89 -13.68 -19.23
C PRO A 8 4.30 -15.14 -19.43
N GLY A 9 5.56 -15.35 -19.81
CA GLY A 9 6.17 -16.67 -19.96
C GLY A 9 6.15 -17.49 -18.67
N SER A 10 6.17 -18.81 -18.80
CA SER A 10 6.01 -19.80 -17.72
C SER A 10 7.07 -19.71 -16.60
N GLU A 11 8.20 -19.04 -16.83
CA GLU A 11 9.25 -18.83 -15.83
C GLU A 11 8.92 -17.72 -14.82
N GLU A 12 8.24 -16.64 -15.27
CA GLU A 12 7.78 -15.56 -14.38
C GLU A 12 6.60 -16.01 -13.51
N ALA A 13 5.75 -16.91 -14.04
CA ALA A 13 4.64 -17.49 -13.28
C ALA A 13 5.14 -18.30 -12.07
N LEU A 14 6.25 -19.01 -12.21
CA LEU A 14 6.86 -19.74 -11.10
C LEU A 14 7.48 -18.81 -10.07
N GLN A 15 8.14 -17.72 -10.46
CA GLN A 15 8.64 -16.73 -9.50
C GLN A 15 7.49 -16.02 -8.76
N PHE A 16 6.40 -15.71 -9.46
CA PHE A 16 5.19 -15.14 -8.86
C PHE A 16 4.51 -16.13 -7.91
N TYR A 17 4.45 -17.41 -8.28
CA TYR A 17 3.90 -18.51 -7.48
C TYR A 17 4.78 -18.85 -6.27
N PHE A 18 6.11 -18.89 -6.42
CA PHE A 18 7.05 -19.04 -5.30
C PHE A 18 6.96 -17.86 -4.34
N ASN A 19 6.84 -16.63 -4.84
CA ASN A 19 6.61 -15.44 -4.00
C ASN A 19 5.21 -15.42 -3.35
N TRP A 20 4.22 -16.12 -3.93
CA TRP A 20 2.89 -16.29 -3.36
C TRP A 20 2.82 -17.43 -2.32
N ILE A 21 3.52 -18.54 -2.52
CA ILE A 21 3.64 -19.65 -1.54
C ILE A 21 4.45 -19.21 -0.32
N ASN A 22 5.57 -18.52 -0.52
CA ASN A 22 6.40 -18.00 0.58
C ASN A 22 5.78 -16.78 1.30
N LYS A 23 4.57 -16.37 0.90
CA LYS A 23 3.83 -15.24 1.47
C LYS A 23 3.08 -15.57 2.76
N GLY A 24 3.31 -16.74 3.37
CA GLY A 24 2.61 -17.17 4.57
C GLY A 24 3.48 -18.00 5.52
N THR A 25 4.16 -17.34 6.46
CA THR A 25 4.52 -17.85 7.82
C THR A 25 5.43 -16.85 8.54
N LYS A 26 4.90 -15.68 8.93
CA LYS A 26 5.45 -14.95 10.09
C LYS A 26 4.31 -14.59 11.03
N LYS A 27 4.50 -14.92 12.31
CA LYS A 27 3.53 -14.84 13.42
C LYS A 27 2.73 -13.53 13.40
N MET A 28 1.39 -13.65 13.40
CA MET A 28 0.39 -12.64 13.77
C MET A 28 0.72 -11.14 13.52
N HIS A 29 1.33 -10.77 12.39
CA HIS A 29 1.36 -9.42 11.80
C HIS A 29 2.07 -9.47 10.43
N PRO A 30 1.62 -8.70 9.41
CA PRO A 30 2.41 -8.46 8.20
C PRO A 30 3.85 -8.01 8.55
N PRO A 31 4.90 -8.35 7.79
CA PRO A 31 6.24 -7.90 8.13
C PRO A 31 6.26 -6.36 8.25
N LEU A 32 6.67 -5.84 9.42
CA LEU A 32 6.89 -4.40 9.64
C LEU A 32 8.04 -4.00 8.73
N THR A 33 7.69 -3.60 7.52
CA THR A 33 8.65 -3.17 6.51
C THR A 33 8.96 -1.72 6.82
N LEU A 34 10.10 -1.48 7.47
CA LEU A 34 10.57 -0.17 7.93
C LEU A 34 10.46 0.90 6.82
N HIS A 35 10.79 0.50 5.59
CA HIS A 35 10.71 1.33 4.39
C HIS A 35 9.30 1.90 4.09
N LYS A 36 8.23 1.27 4.58
CA LYS A 36 6.85 1.75 4.33
C LYS A 36 6.39 2.81 5.32
N HIS A 37 7.11 2.99 6.43
CA HIS A 37 6.70 3.75 7.60
C HIS A 37 7.79 4.71 8.08
N PRO A 38 8.22 5.69 7.27
CA PRO A 38 9.33 6.60 7.60
C PRO A 38 9.08 7.41 8.89
N MET A 39 7.83 7.74 9.21
CA MET A 39 7.50 8.52 10.41
C MET A 39 7.49 7.69 11.70
N CYS A 40 7.40 6.36 11.59
CA CYS A 40 7.29 5.46 12.74
C CYS A 40 8.54 4.59 12.93
N ALA A 41 9.61 4.86 12.19
CA ALA A 41 10.81 4.02 12.13
C ALA A 41 11.44 3.79 13.51
N GLU A 42 11.62 4.85 14.28
CA GLU A 42 12.21 4.80 15.62
C GLU A 42 11.40 3.93 16.59
N ILE A 43 10.07 3.99 16.52
CA ILE A 43 9.17 3.20 17.37
C ILE A 43 9.21 1.72 16.97
N ILE A 44 9.36 1.43 15.68
CA ILE A 44 9.51 0.06 15.17
C ILE A 44 10.80 -0.55 15.70
N GLU A 45 11.92 0.19 15.68
CA GLU A 45 13.21 -0.29 16.19
C GLU A 45 13.15 -0.60 17.69
N GLN A 46 12.54 0.29 18.48
CA GLN A 46 12.35 0.06 19.92
C GLN A 46 11.48 -1.17 20.19
N PHE A 47 10.41 -1.35 19.42
CA PHE A 47 9.53 -2.51 19.54
C PHE A 47 10.24 -3.81 19.16
N GLN A 48 11.04 -3.80 18.09
CA GLN A 48 11.86 -4.94 17.69
C GLN A 48 12.92 -5.28 18.75
N LYS A 49 13.57 -4.27 19.32
CA LYS A 49 14.52 -4.44 20.41
C LYS A 49 13.87 -5.11 21.63
N CYS A 50 12.71 -4.62 22.06
CA CYS A 50 11.95 -5.24 23.15
C CYS A 50 11.60 -6.71 22.88
N HIS A 51 11.22 -7.05 21.64
CA HIS A 51 10.93 -8.43 21.24
C HIS A 51 12.16 -9.34 21.16
N SER A 52 13.34 -8.77 20.86
CA SER A 52 14.63 -9.47 20.85
C SER A 52 15.14 -9.73 22.26
N ASP A 53 15.03 -8.74 23.14
CA ASP A 53 15.49 -8.83 24.53
C ASP A 53 14.59 -9.75 25.38
N HIS A 54 13.29 -9.79 25.07
CA HIS A 54 12.27 -10.50 25.85
C HIS A 54 11.49 -11.54 25.01
N PRO A 55 12.14 -12.64 24.56
CA PRO A 55 11.53 -13.60 23.64
C PRO A 55 10.35 -14.37 24.25
N ILE A 56 10.32 -14.54 25.57
CA ILE A 56 9.24 -15.23 26.32
C ILE A 56 8.27 -14.19 26.92
N ALA A 57 8.80 -13.12 27.53
CA ALA A 57 7.99 -12.11 28.21
C ALA A 57 7.19 -11.19 27.26
N LYS A 58 7.48 -11.18 25.95
CA LYS A 58 6.60 -10.58 24.93
C LYS A 58 5.18 -11.16 24.94
N PHE A 59 5.00 -12.43 25.33
CA PHE A 59 3.69 -13.06 25.44
C PHE A 59 2.95 -12.70 26.73
N PHE A 60 3.68 -12.20 27.73
CA PHE A 60 3.15 -11.73 29.01
C PHE A 60 2.88 -10.22 29.03
N GLY A 61 3.16 -9.52 27.92
CA GLY A 61 2.76 -8.12 27.73
C GLY A 61 3.80 -7.07 28.09
N GLU A 62 5.07 -7.43 28.34
CA GLU A 62 6.12 -6.44 28.66
C GLU A 62 6.32 -5.38 27.56
N CYS A 63 6.09 -5.72 26.29
CA CYS A 63 6.25 -4.80 25.17
C CYS A 63 4.93 -4.11 24.75
N THR A 64 3.87 -4.20 25.56
CA THR A 64 2.53 -3.70 25.19
C THR A 64 2.48 -2.19 25.01
N ASP A 65 3.19 -1.44 25.84
CA ASP A 65 3.21 0.04 25.74
C ASP A 65 3.84 0.52 24.44
N LEU A 66 4.93 -0.13 24.02
CA LEU A 66 5.58 0.13 22.73
C LEU A 66 4.65 -0.25 21.56
N LYS A 67 3.92 -1.36 21.69
CA LYS A 67 2.90 -1.77 20.72
C LYS A 67 1.81 -0.71 20.55
N ILE A 68 1.29 -0.16 21.66
CA ILE A 68 0.24 0.87 21.63
C ILE A 68 0.74 2.15 20.96
N LYS A 69 1.96 2.59 21.28
CA LYS A 69 2.59 3.76 20.63
C LYS A 69 2.75 3.55 19.14
N LEU A 70 3.20 2.36 18.74
CA LEU A 70 3.36 1.99 17.34
C LEU A 70 2.02 2.00 16.59
N ASP A 71 0.99 1.38 17.17
CA ASP A 71 -0.36 1.34 16.61
C ASP A 71 -0.92 2.75 16.41
N ARG A 72 -0.67 3.66 17.36
CA ARG A 72 -1.07 5.08 17.25
C ARG A 72 -0.35 5.78 16.10
N CYS A 73 0.95 5.56 15.97
CA CYS A 73 1.74 6.14 14.89
C CYS A 73 1.26 5.67 13.52
N PHE A 74 1.03 4.36 13.34
CA PHE A 74 0.51 3.81 12.08
C PHE A 74 -0.89 4.34 11.73
N ARG A 75 -1.75 4.56 12.72
CA ARG A 75 -3.07 5.18 12.48
C ARG A 75 -2.94 6.60 11.97
N GLN A 76 -2.04 7.39 12.55
CA GLN A 76 -1.78 8.77 12.13
C GLN A 76 -1.20 8.82 10.71
N GLU A 77 -0.17 8.02 10.44
CA GLU A 77 0.47 7.98 9.13
C GLU A 77 -0.53 7.54 8.03
N LYS A 78 -1.37 6.54 8.33
CA LYS A 78 -2.43 6.09 7.42
C LYS A 78 -3.47 7.19 7.18
N ALA A 79 -3.81 7.98 8.20
CA ALA A 79 -4.74 9.09 8.06
C ALA A 79 -4.17 10.19 7.15
N LEU A 80 -2.89 10.54 7.32
CA LEU A 80 -2.21 11.53 6.47
C LEU A 80 -2.13 11.08 5.01
N LYS A 81 -1.69 9.83 4.77
CA LYS A 81 -1.64 9.25 3.42
C LYS A 81 -3.03 9.20 2.77
N ARG A 82 -4.08 8.87 3.53
CA ARG A 82 -5.46 8.89 3.02
C ARG A 82 -5.93 10.28 2.62
N LYS A 83 -5.61 11.30 3.41
CA LYS A 83 -5.93 12.70 3.09
C LYS A 83 -5.23 13.15 1.81
N ALA A 84 -3.92 12.91 1.72
CA ALA A 84 -3.15 13.25 0.53
C ALA A 84 -3.67 12.52 -0.72
N ASN A 85 -3.94 11.21 -0.62
CA ASN A 85 -4.49 10.44 -1.73
C ASN A 85 -5.89 10.94 -2.13
N PHE A 86 -6.73 11.32 -1.17
CA PHE A 86 -8.05 11.86 -1.48
C PHE A 86 -7.97 13.16 -2.29
N GLU A 87 -7.08 14.08 -1.90
CA GLU A 87 -6.85 15.33 -2.63
C GLU A 87 -6.30 15.07 -4.04
N GLN A 88 -5.34 14.14 -4.18
CA GLN A 88 -4.79 13.77 -5.48
C GLN A 88 -5.83 13.08 -6.36
N SER A 89 -6.63 12.16 -5.81
CA SER A 89 -7.72 11.50 -6.52
C SER A 89 -8.78 12.48 -6.99
N LYS A 90 -9.11 13.51 -6.19
CA LYS A 90 -10.05 14.57 -6.60
C LYS A 90 -9.51 15.35 -7.80
N LYS A 91 -8.26 15.82 -7.73
CA LYS A 91 -7.60 16.54 -8.84
C LYS A 91 -7.51 15.69 -10.10
N LEU A 92 -7.15 14.42 -9.97
CA LEU A 92 -7.08 13.49 -11.10
C LEU A 92 -8.47 13.26 -11.70
N LYS A 93 -9.50 13.08 -10.87
CA LYS A 93 -10.88 12.90 -11.33
C LYS A 93 -11.37 14.12 -12.12
N GLU A 94 -11.12 15.33 -11.65
CA GLU A 94 -11.48 16.57 -12.34
C GLU A 94 -10.77 16.68 -13.70
N ARG A 95 -9.46 16.41 -13.75
CA ARG A 95 -8.69 16.39 -15.02
C ARG A 95 -9.22 15.36 -16.01
N LEU A 96 -9.48 14.14 -15.54
CA LEU A 96 -10.04 13.08 -16.39
C LEU A 96 -11.44 13.42 -16.89
N GLN A 97 -12.25 14.13 -16.11
CA GLN A 97 -13.57 14.58 -16.55
C GLN A 97 -13.48 15.66 -17.63
N ALA A 98 -12.55 16.62 -17.52
CA ALA A 98 -12.33 17.63 -18.54
C ALA A 98 -11.89 17.00 -19.87
N ILE A 99 -10.85 16.14 -19.82
CA ILE A 99 -10.35 15.42 -21.00
C ILE A 99 -11.45 14.60 -21.65
N ARG A 100 -12.30 13.91 -20.86
CA ARG A 100 -13.42 13.12 -21.41
C ARG A 100 -14.43 13.97 -22.19
N LYS A 101 -14.73 15.18 -21.73
CA LYS A 101 -15.65 16.10 -22.42
C LYS A 101 -15.01 16.61 -23.71
N GLU A 102 -13.78 17.09 -23.62
CA GLU A 102 -13.00 17.55 -24.78
C GLU A 102 -12.95 16.45 -25.85
N THR A 103 -12.59 15.21 -25.47
CA THR A 103 -12.56 14.09 -26.42
C THR A 103 -13.93 13.76 -26.99
N ALA A 104 -15.01 13.89 -26.24
CA ALA A 104 -16.36 13.64 -26.76
C ALA A 104 -16.74 14.69 -27.81
N GLU A 105 -16.49 15.97 -27.51
CA GLU A 105 -16.71 17.10 -28.43
C GLU A 105 -15.84 16.97 -29.70
N THR A 106 -14.55 16.63 -29.57
CA THR A 106 -13.68 16.43 -30.75
C THR A 106 -14.11 15.23 -31.59
N THR A 107 -14.64 14.17 -30.95
CA THR A 107 -15.12 12.99 -31.69
C THR A 107 -16.38 13.31 -32.47
N GLU A 108 -17.29 14.12 -31.90
CA GLU A 108 -18.49 14.61 -32.58
C GLU A 108 -18.15 15.56 -33.75
N GLU A 109 -17.21 16.48 -33.57
CA GLU A 109 -16.73 17.38 -34.63
C GLU A 109 -16.06 16.62 -35.79
N ASN A 110 -15.18 15.66 -35.48
CA ASN A 110 -14.53 14.82 -36.49
C ASN A 110 -15.52 13.90 -37.22
N PHE A 111 -16.58 13.45 -36.56
CA PHE A 111 -17.63 12.64 -37.18
C PHE A 111 -18.54 13.47 -38.10
N ALA A 112 -18.80 14.74 -37.76
CA ALA A 112 -19.62 15.63 -38.59
C ALA A 112 -18.92 16.11 -39.88
N GLN A 113 -17.60 15.92 -39.97
CA GLN A 113 -16.77 16.36 -41.11
C GLN A 113 -16.37 15.21 -42.06
N ALA A 114 -16.76 13.96 -41.76
CA ALA A 114 -16.56 12.77 -42.60
C ALA A 114 -17.83 12.40 -43.36
#